data_AF-A0A3D3EEG6-F1
#
_entry.id   AF-A0A3D3EEG6-F1
#
_cell.length_a   1.000
_cell.length_b   1.000
_cell.length_c   1.000
_cell.angle_alpha   90.00
_cell.angle_beta   90.00
_cell.angle_gamma   90.00
#
_symmetry.space_group_name_H-M   'P 1'
#
loop_
_entity.id
_entity.type
_entity.pdbx_description
1 polymer ?
#
loop_
_entity_poly.entity_id
_entity_poly.type
_entity_poly.pdbx_seq_one_letter_code
_entity_poly.pdbx_strand_id
1 'polypeptide(L)' 'SRALYFYVKHAHMGVVPGMEEYMAEWVKHWGDDGVLSDAGMIPMPMAERDQYLAAMKDLPKLTADMLK' A
#
# COMPACT_ATOMS: atom_id res chain seq x y z
N SER A 1 9.17 -12.36 10.40
CA SER A 1 8.63 -11.00 10.24
C SER A 1 7.11 -11.06 10.17
N ARG A 2 6.40 -9.94 10.35
CA ARG A 2 4.94 -9.85 10.20
C ARG A 2 4.64 -8.80 9.13
N ALA A 3 3.70 -9.10 8.23
CA ALA A 3 3.29 -8.14 7.22
C ALA A 3 2.55 -6.95 7.85
N LEU A 4 2.84 -5.76 7.36
CA LEU A 4 2.06 -4.56 7.62
C LEU A 4 1.03 -4.42 6.50
N TYR A 5 -0.25 -4.38 6.85
CA TYR A 5 -1.33 -4.21 5.89
C TYR A 5 -1.79 -2.75 5.82
N PHE A 6 -2.02 -2.27 4.61
CA PHE A 6 -2.56 -0.94 4.35
C PHE A 6 -3.95 -1.07 3.72
N TYR A 7 -4.99 -0.74 4.49
CA TYR A 7 -6.39 -0.88 4.06
C TYR A 7 -6.98 0.46 3.66
N VAL A 8 -7.54 0.51 2.46
CA VAL A 8 -8.23 1.69 1.93
C VAL A 8 -9.69 1.36 1.69
N LYS A 9 -10.58 2.13 2.30
CA LYS A 9 -12.02 2.00 2.06
C LYS A 9 -12.40 2.83 0.84
N HIS A 10 -12.86 2.17 -0.23
CA HIS A 10 -13.17 2.84 -1.50
C HIS A 10 -14.23 3.95 -1.34
N ALA A 11 -15.17 3.79 -0.41
CA ALA A 11 -16.18 4.81 -0.11
C ALA A 11 -15.60 6.15 0.38
N HIS A 12 -14.31 6.20 0.74
CA HIS A 12 -13.62 7.42 1.14
C HIS A 12 -12.83 8.08 0.00
N MET A 13 -12.61 7.38 -1.11
CA MET A 13 -11.91 7.94 -2.28
C MET A 13 -12.75 9.04 -2.91
N GLY A 14 -12.16 10.22 -3.14
CA GLY A 14 -12.87 11.40 -3.64
C GLY A 14 -13.83 12.08 -2.64
N VAL A 15 -13.99 11.52 -1.43
CA VAL A 15 -14.85 12.09 -0.37
C VAL A 15 -14.01 12.64 0.77
N VAL A 16 -12.99 11.90 1.20
CA VAL A 16 -12.03 12.33 2.21
C VAL A 16 -10.87 13.04 1.49
N PRO A 17 -10.64 14.34 1.73
CA PRO A 17 -9.54 15.06 1.11
C PRO A 17 -8.18 14.44 1.46
N GLY A 18 -7.27 14.35 0.49
CA GLY A 18 -5.90 13.89 0.73
C GLY A 18 -5.69 12.37 0.68
N MET A 19 -6.73 11.56 0.43
CA MET A 19 -6.59 10.09 0.41
C MET A 19 -5.67 9.60 -0.71
N GLU A 20 -5.85 10.12 -1.92
CA GLU A 20 -5.02 9.74 -3.08
C GLU A 20 -3.57 10.18 -2.89
N GLU A 21 -3.38 11.39 -2.36
CA GLU A 21 -2.06 11.94 -2.06
C GLU A 21 -1.36 11.14 -0.96
N TYR A 22 -2.08 10.72 0.09
CA TYR A 22 -1.52 9.89 1.16
C TYR A 22 -1.11 8.51 0.66
N MET A 23 -1.93 7.89 -0.21
CA MET A 23 -1.57 6.63 -0.88
C MET A 23 -0.31 6.79 -1.74
N ALA A 24 -0.25 7.85 -2.55
CA ALA A 24 0.90 8.13 -3.40
C ALA A 24 2.17 8.42 -2.58
N GLU A 25 2.04 9.07 -1.42
CA GLU A 25 3.15 9.30 -0.51
C GLU A 25 3.64 7.99 0.10
N TRP A 26 2.74 7.10 0.53
CA TRP A 26 3.08 5.79 1.08
C TRP A 26 3.97 4.96 0.13
N VAL A 27 3.66 4.98 -1.17
CA VAL A 27 4.43 4.28 -2.22
C VAL A 27 5.90 4.71 -2.28
N LYS A 28 6.24 5.93 -1.88
CA LYS A 28 7.63 6.40 -1.90
C LYS A 28 8.49 5.75 -0.81
N HIS A 29 7.86 5.20 0.23
CA HIS A 29 8.53 4.85 1.48
C HIS A 29 8.68 3.36 1.74
N TRP A 30 8.02 2.51 0.95
CA TRP A 30 8.02 1.04 1.13
C TRP A 30 9.12 0.28 0.36
N GLY A 31 10.07 1.02 -0.22
CA GLY A 31 11.23 0.48 -0.93
C GLY A 31 12.46 0.36 -0.04
N ASP A 32 13.55 -0.16 -0.59
CA ASP A 32 14.76 -0.48 0.18
C ASP A 32 15.41 0.74 0.85
N ASP A 33 15.33 1.91 0.21
CA ASP A 33 15.88 3.19 0.71
C ASP A 33 14.81 4.12 1.33
N GLY A 34 13.62 3.60 1.64
CA GLY A 34 12.50 4.40 2.16
C GLY A 34 12.49 4.53 3.68
N VAL A 35 11.74 5.50 4.21
CA VAL A 35 11.67 5.76 5.67
C VAL A 35 11.12 4.57 6.48
N LEU A 36 10.39 3.64 5.83
CA LEU A 36 9.94 2.43 6.50
C LEU A 36 11.10 1.46 6.77
N SER A 37 12.05 1.37 5.84
CA SER A 37 13.27 0.57 6.00
C SER A 37 14.16 1.12 7.11
N ASP A 38 14.31 2.45 7.15
CA ASP A 38 15.01 3.15 8.25
C ASP A 38 14.36 2.90 9.62
N ALA A 39 13.02 2.75 9.64
CA ALA A 39 12.24 2.41 10.83
C ALA A 39 12.26 0.91 11.18
N GLY A 40 13.06 0.09 10.47
CA GLY A 40 13.23 -1.33 10.73
C GLY A 40 12.18 -2.25 10.08
N MET A 41 11.41 -1.75 9.12
CA MET A 41 10.58 -2.61 8.28
C MET A 41 11.44 -3.33 7.24
N ILE A 42 11.01 -4.53 6.87
CA ILE A 42 11.66 -5.30 5.79
C ILE A 42 10.88 -5.01 4.51
N PRO A 43 11.53 -4.45 3.46
CA PRO A 43 10.90 -4.23 2.16
C PRO A 43 10.34 -5.52 1.55
N MET A 44 9.21 -5.39 0.87
CA MET A 44 8.66 -6.48 0.06
C MET A 44 9.54 -6.73 -1.19
N PRO A 45 9.56 -7.95 -1.75
CA PRO A 45 10.17 -8.21 -3.06
C PRO A 45 9.60 -7.30 -4.15
N MET A 46 10.38 -7.03 -5.22
CA MET A 46 9.94 -6.16 -6.32
C MET A 46 8.60 -6.60 -6.93
N ALA A 47 8.39 -7.90 -7.14
CA ALA A 47 7.15 -8.42 -7.71
C ALA A 47 5.92 -8.08 -6.85
N GLU A 48 6.04 -8.15 -5.53
CA GLU A 48 4.95 -7.76 -4.62
C GLU A 48 4.75 -6.24 -4.62
N ARG A 49 5.83 -5.44 -4.67
CA ARG A 49 5.73 -3.97 -4.81
C ARG A 49 4.96 -3.58 -6.07
N ASP A 50 5.26 -4.21 -7.20
CA ASP A 50 4.56 -3.94 -8.48
C ASP A 50 3.08 -4.32 -8.41
N GLN A 51 2.76 -5.48 -7.81
CA GLN A 51 1.38 -5.90 -7.58
C GLN A 51 0.59 -4.88 -6.76
N TYR A 52 1.14 -4.43 -5.63
CA TYR A 52 0.44 -3.50 -4.75
C TYR A 52 0.42 -2.07 -5.30
N LEU A 53 1.41 -1.67 -6.11
CA LEU A 53 1.37 -0.42 -6.85
C LEU A 53 0.22 -0.41 -7.86
N ALA A 54 -0.04 -1.51 -8.56
CA ALA A 54 -1.21 -1.65 -9.43
C ALA A 54 -2.51 -1.59 -8.62
N ALA A 55 -2.59 -2.32 -7.50
CA ALA A 55 -3.77 -2.32 -6.64
C ALA A 55 -4.11 -0.93 -6.07
N MET A 56 -3.11 -0.11 -5.75
CA MET A 56 -3.31 1.28 -5.30
C MET A 56 -3.87 2.21 -6.37
N LYS A 57 -3.70 1.88 -7.65
CA LYS A 57 -4.25 2.63 -8.79
C LYS A 57 -5.62 2.10 -9.20
N ASP A 58 -5.74 0.79 -9.30
CA ASP A 58 -6.92 0.12 -9.87
C ASP A 58 -8.05 -0.06 -8.84
N LEU A 59 -7.73 0.05 -7.54
CA LEU A 59 -8.67 -0.08 -6.42
C LEU A 59 -9.56 -1.34 -6.55
N PRO A 60 -8.98 -2.55 -6.65
CA PRO A 60 -9.75 -3.78 -6.76
C PRO A 60 -10.55 -4.01 -5.47
N LYS A 61 -11.78 -4.54 -5.59
CA LYS A 61 -12.57 -4.90 -4.41
C LYS A 61 -11.84 -5.96 -3.58
N LEU A 62 -11.64 -5.67 -2.30
CA LEU A 62 -11.09 -6.65 -1.36
C LEU A 62 -12.05 -7.83 -1.20
N THR A 63 -11.59 -9.04 -1.51
CA THR A 63 -12.33 -10.29 -1.30
C THR A 63 -11.69 -11.13 -0.20
N ALA A 64 -12.44 -12.07 0.38
CA ALA A 64 -11.94 -12.93 1.45
C ALA A 64 -10.74 -13.79 1.03
N ASP A 65 -10.64 -14.14 -0.26
CA ASP A 65 -9.51 -14.93 -0.79
C ASP A 65 -8.20 -14.14 -0.82
N MET A 66 -8.25 -12.80 -0.81
CA MET A 66 -7.07 -11.93 -0.78
C MET A 66 -6.46 -11.79 0.63
N LEU A 67 -7.09 -12.36 1.66
CA LEU A 67 -6.67 -12.28 3.06
C LEU A 67 -6.08 -13.61 3.58
N LYS A 68 -5.94 -14.60 2.70
CA LYS A 68 -5.47 -15.95 3.04
C LYS A 68 -3.96 -16.07 2.94
#